data_AF-A0A7W1ALP5-F1
#
_entry.id   AF-A0A7W1ALP5-F1
#
_cell.length_a   1.000
_cell.length_b   1.000
_cell.length_c   1.000
_cell.angle_alpha   90.00
_cell.angle_beta   90.00
_cell.angle_gamma   90.00
#
_symmetry.space_group_name_H-M   'P 1'
#
loop_
_entity.id
_entity.type
_entity.pdbx_description
1 polymer ?
#
loop_
_entity_poly.entity_id
_entity_poly.type
_entity_poly.pdbx_seq_one_letter_code
_entity_poly.pdbx_strand_id
1 'polypeptide(L)'
;MADGTLVLPVRLPTAPSNQPILDHCLGDASRWHKIDLVRRQDPHVTGGWRYEAHLIVLTQQYVSPSAVARRARVAIETIDRVAGIDVNVSNITVVSHENGRAMHLTRVERDETQKQRDRSRARRERRRERNLDRSRRSMNRAQYRLSKRQEKRARRHAEARRAPVNVIPMGPRNARVDGLPLQSYRRDQLSASYHHLRAAQVAEAASTTQARHDRARQTAANVVGTHGYRLIVENCSIAAWSRSWGRAVAAFSPGMLITAIDREAQAVAAIAGTSGGVQRAATRTTAMSQHCPCGERVAKSLADRVHVCPNCQLRGDRDAVSAVLASFVSLERGVPSSARVDYDASADALAEIRRAVDPSYSGWQDTLSESTDLSARDGSFITWSTSTPDCVLVARRIVGTVACPNLNETGYRRTTSERARWRTNLFQASTSGQLLAETASNVIFSPLV
;
A
#
# COMPACT_ATOMS: atom_id res chain seq x y z
N MET A 1 3.69 -38.98 28.76
CA MET A 1 4.08 -38.25 27.52
C MET A 1 5.53 -38.59 27.25
N ALA A 2 5.80 -39.56 26.36
CA ALA A 2 7.10 -40.22 26.25
C ALA A 2 7.68 -40.24 24.82
N ASP A 3 7.03 -39.59 23.85
CA ASP A 3 7.49 -39.55 22.46
C ASP A 3 8.11 -38.21 22.04
N GLY A 4 8.09 -37.16 22.87
CA GLY A 4 8.61 -35.83 22.52
C GLY A 4 7.64 -34.96 21.71
N THR A 5 6.36 -35.36 21.63
CA THR A 5 5.30 -34.58 20.98
C THR A 5 5.04 -33.26 21.68
N LEU A 6 5.30 -32.15 20.97
CA LEU A 6 4.94 -30.81 21.42
C LEU A 6 3.49 -30.51 21.01
N VAL A 7 2.55 -30.62 21.95
CA VAL A 7 1.17 -30.17 21.76
C VAL A 7 1.05 -28.72 22.21
N LEU A 8 0.71 -27.83 21.28
CA LEU A 8 0.49 -26.42 21.56
C LEU A 8 -0.97 -26.07 21.30
N PRO A 9 -1.75 -25.68 22.34
CA PRO A 9 -3.10 -25.20 22.13
C PRO A 9 -3.04 -23.85 21.40
N VAL A 10 -3.61 -23.80 20.19
CA VAL A 10 -3.68 -22.58 19.38
C VAL A 10 -5.09 -22.02 19.44
N ARG A 11 -5.22 -20.74 19.79
CA ARG A 11 -6.50 -20.03 19.69
C ARG A 11 -6.77 -19.68 18.24
N LEU A 12 -7.84 -20.24 17.68
CA LEU A 12 -8.30 -19.89 16.34
C LEU A 12 -9.15 -18.62 16.37
N PRO A 13 -9.18 -17.83 15.29
CA PRO A 13 -10.11 -16.71 15.15
C PRO A 13 -11.56 -17.21 15.25
N THR A 14 -12.31 -16.77 16.26
CA THR A 14 -13.65 -17.30 16.58
C THR A 14 -14.82 -16.62 15.84
N ALA A 15 -14.55 -15.65 14.96
CA ALA A 15 -15.61 -14.99 14.22
C ALA A 15 -16.28 -16.02 13.26
N PRO A 16 -17.62 -16.14 13.23
CA PRO A 16 -18.31 -17.09 12.35
C PRO A 16 -17.92 -16.95 10.86
N SER A 17 -17.61 -15.73 10.42
CA SER A 17 -17.13 -15.43 9.06
C SER A 17 -15.80 -16.11 8.71
N ASN A 18 -15.02 -16.53 9.71
CA ASN A 18 -13.72 -17.16 9.51
C ASN A 18 -13.81 -18.68 9.47
N GLN A 19 -14.92 -19.28 9.91
CA GLN A 19 -15.07 -20.74 9.96
C GLN A 19 -14.80 -21.39 8.58
N PRO A 20 -15.36 -20.89 7.45
CA PRO A 20 -15.08 -21.47 6.15
C PRO A 20 -13.59 -21.39 5.73
N ILE A 21 -12.88 -20.35 6.18
CA ILE A 21 -11.44 -20.20 5.93
C ILE A 21 -10.67 -21.24 6.75
N LEU A 22 -11.06 -21.42 8.01
CA LEU A 22 -10.46 -22.42 8.89
C LEU A 22 -10.70 -23.82 8.36
N ASP A 23 -11.93 -24.14 7.95
CA ASP A 23 -12.26 -25.45 7.36
C ASP A 23 -11.44 -25.69 6.08
N HIS A 24 -11.32 -24.70 5.21
CA HIS A 24 -10.51 -24.81 3.99
C HIS A 24 -9.02 -25.02 4.26
N CYS A 25 -8.47 -24.35 5.28
CA CYS A 25 -7.03 -24.36 5.56
C CYS A 25 -6.59 -25.49 6.50
N LEU A 26 -7.43 -25.86 7.47
CA LEU A 26 -7.11 -26.80 8.55
C LEU A 26 -7.85 -28.14 8.42
N GLY A 27 -8.96 -28.20 7.69
CA GLY A 27 -9.76 -29.42 7.53
C GLY A 27 -9.10 -30.50 6.68
N ASP A 28 -8.02 -30.17 5.95
CA ASP A 28 -7.30 -31.10 5.10
C ASP A 28 -5.79 -30.99 5.32
N ALA A 29 -5.23 -32.06 5.89
CA ALA A 29 -3.85 -32.05 6.30
C ALA A 29 -2.85 -32.10 5.12
N SER A 30 -3.30 -32.36 3.90
CA SER A 30 -2.42 -32.36 2.72
C SER A 30 -2.11 -30.95 2.20
N ARG A 31 -2.85 -29.92 2.64
CA ARG A 31 -2.76 -28.55 2.10
C ARG A 31 -1.64 -27.71 2.69
N TRP A 32 -1.22 -28.03 3.90
CA TRP A 32 -0.25 -27.27 4.67
C TRP A 32 1.12 -27.92 4.58
N HIS A 33 2.14 -27.09 4.38
CA HIS A 33 3.53 -27.52 4.23
C HIS A 33 4.31 -27.46 5.54
N LYS A 34 4.06 -26.40 6.33
CA LYS A 34 4.68 -26.21 7.64
C LYS A 34 3.92 -25.17 8.45
N ILE A 35 4.14 -25.20 9.77
CA ILE A 35 3.77 -24.14 10.70
C ILE A 35 5.04 -23.48 11.21
N ASP A 36 5.12 -22.16 11.07
CA ASP A 36 6.16 -21.36 11.71
C ASP A 36 5.59 -20.77 13.02
N LEU A 37 6.24 -21.04 14.15
CA LEU A 37 5.93 -20.35 15.40
C LEU A 37 6.68 -19.03 15.46
N VAL A 38 5.93 -17.93 15.42
CA VAL A 38 6.46 -16.58 15.42
C VAL A 38 6.20 -15.97 16.79
N ARG A 39 7.28 -15.61 17.50
CA ARG A 39 7.16 -14.77 18.70
C ARG A 39 7.19 -13.30 18.31
N ARG A 40 6.31 -12.51 18.91
CA ARG A 40 6.22 -11.07 18.74
C ARG A 40 6.16 -10.41 20.10
N GLN A 41 6.92 -9.34 20.29
CA GLN A 41 6.86 -8.60 21.54
C GLN A 41 5.47 -7.98 21.69
N ASP A 42 4.79 -8.27 22.80
CA ASP A 42 3.47 -7.77 23.12
C ASP A 42 3.43 -7.32 24.59
N PRO A 43 3.51 -6.01 24.85
CA PRO A 43 3.52 -5.46 26.20
C PRO A 43 2.19 -5.66 26.95
N HIS A 44 1.12 -6.04 26.25
CA HIS A 44 -0.20 -6.26 26.84
C HIS A 44 -0.42 -7.70 27.32
N VAL A 45 0.54 -8.59 27.05
CA VAL A 45 0.45 -10.01 27.44
C VAL A 45 1.43 -10.28 28.58
N THR A 46 1.03 -11.11 29.55
CA THR A 46 1.90 -11.57 30.63
C THR A 46 3.16 -12.21 30.07
N GLY A 47 4.33 -11.78 30.54
CA GLY A 47 5.63 -12.20 30.00
C GLY A 47 6.13 -11.39 28.79
N GLY A 48 5.33 -10.46 28.26
CA GLY A 48 5.76 -9.49 27.24
C GLY A 48 5.87 -10.04 25.82
N TRP A 49 5.40 -11.28 25.57
CA TRP A 49 5.49 -11.97 24.29
C TRP A 49 4.15 -12.59 23.90
N ARG A 50 3.78 -12.40 22.63
CA ARG A 50 2.70 -13.13 21.95
C ARG A 50 3.32 -14.13 20.99
N TYR A 51 2.78 -15.35 20.96
CA TYR A 51 3.17 -16.37 19.99
C TYR A 51 2.05 -16.53 18.97
N GLU A 52 2.41 -16.57 17.70
CA GLU A 52 1.51 -16.75 16.57
C GLU A 52 1.95 -17.99 15.79
N ALA A 53 1.00 -18.84 15.41
CA ALA A 53 1.24 -19.96 14.51
C ALA A 53 0.94 -19.50 13.07
N HIS A 54 1.97 -19.41 12.24
CA HIS A 54 1.84 -19.02 10.84
C HIS A 54 1.80 -20.29 9.99
N LEU A 55 0.62 -20.62 9.48
CA LEU A 55 0.41 -21.76 8.60
C LEU A 55 0.83 -21.40 7.18
N ILE A 56 1.75 -22.20 6.59
CA ILE A 56 2.08 -22.09 5.17
C ILE A 56 1.27 -23.11 4.40
N VAL A 57 0.37 -22.60 3.56
CA VAL A 57 -0.46 -23.38 2.64
C VAL A 57 0.12 -23.22 1.24
N LEU A 58 0.43 -24.34 0.57
CA LEU A 58 0.98 -24.34 -0.80
C LEU A 58 -0.10 -24.52 -1.88
N THR A 59 -1.34 -24.79 -1.46
CA THR A 59 -2.48 -24.90 -2.36
C THR A 59 -3.11 -23.55 -2.63
N GLN A 60 -4.17 -23.54 -3.45
CA GLN A 60 -4.89 -22.31 -3.76
C GLN A 60 -5.46 -21.66 -2.49
N GLN A 61 -5.36 -20.34 -2.44
CA GLN A 61 -5.94 -19.53 -1.37
C GLN A 61 -7.45 -19.76 -1.31
N TYR A 62 -8.00 -19.73 -0.09
CA TYR A 62 -9.44 -19.76 0.08
C TYR A 62 -10.10 -18.61 -0.70
N VAL A 63 -11.14 -18.96 -1.46
CA VAL A 63 -12.02 -18.01 -2.13
C VAL A 63 -13.44 -18.29 -1.66
N SER A 64 -14.10 -17.28 -1.11
CA SER A 64 -15.49 -17.41 -0.65
C SER A 64 -16.42 -17.77 -1.80
N PRO A 65 -17.48 -18.58 -1.58
CA PRO A 65 -18.46 -18.92 -2.61
C PRO A 65 -19.06 -17.70 -3.32
N SER A 66 -19.32 -16.61 -2.59
CA SER A 66 -19.82 -15.35 -3.17
C SER A 66 -18.84 -14.70 -4.14
N ALA A 67 -17.54 -14.77 -3.86
CA ALA A 67 -16.49 -14.30 -4.77
C ALA A 67 -16.37 -15.20 -6.01
N VAL A 68 -16.49 -16.53 -5.86
CA VAL A 68 -16.53 -17.46 -7.00
C VAL A 68 -17.73 -17.14 -7.89
N ALA A 69 -18.93 -17.04 -7.32
CA ALA A 69 -20.15 -16.72 -8.06
C ALA A 69 -20.06 -15.35 -8.75
N ARG A 70 -19.53 -14.32 -8.06
CA ARG A 70 -19.29 -13.01 -8.67
C ARG A 70 -18.37 -13.12 -9.88
N ARG A 71 -17.23 -13.81 -9.75
CA ARG A 71 -16.26 -13.94 -10.84
C ARG A 71 -16.83 -14.70 -12.04
N ALA A 72 -17.59 -15.77 -11.80
CA ALA A 72 -18.26 -16.52 -12.85
C ALA A 72 -19.28 -15.65 -13.61
N ARG A 73 -20.07 -14.84 -12.90
CA ARG A 73 -20.99 -13.90 -13.53
C ARG A 73 -20.25 -12.86 -14.37
N VAL A 74 -19.22 -12.23 -13.82
CA VAL A 74 -18.41 -11.22 -14.53
C VAL A 74 -17.74 -11.81 -15.76
N ALA A 75 -17.24 -13.05 -15.69
CA ALA A 75 -16.63 -13.75 -16.82
C ALA A 75 -17.57 -13.84 -18.03
N ILE A 76 -18.88 -13.98 -17.79
CA ILE A 76 -19.90 -14.05 -18.83
C ILE A 76 -20.32 -12.64 -19.27
N GLU A 77 -20.70 -11.78 -18.31
CA GLU A 77 -21.27 -10.46 -18.59
C GLU A 77 -20.30 -9.48 -19.25
N THR A 78 -18.99 -9.68 -19.08
CA THR A 78 -17.97 -8.72 -19.55
C THR A 78 -16.99 -9.32 -20.55
N ILE A 79 -17.32 -10.48 -21.14
CA ILE A 79 -16.43 -11.19 -22.07
C ILE A 79 -15.97 -10.32 -23.25
N ASP A 80 -16.88 -9.49 -23.78
CA ASP A 80 -16.63 -8.62 -24.93
C ASP A 80 -16.13 -7.23 -24.53
N ARG A 81 -15.94 -6.95 -23.23
CA ARG A 81 -15.41 -5.68 -22.76
C ARG A 81 -13.89 -5.62 -22.81
N VAL A 82 -13.39 -4.48 -23.26
CA VAL A 82 -11.98 -4.08 -23.16
C VAL A 82 -11.93 -2.78 -22.38
N ALA A 83 -10.95 -2.67 -21.48
CA ALA A 83 -10.79 -1.52 -20.61
C ALA A 83 -9.41 -0.90 -20.73
N GLY A 84 -9.36 0.42 -20.72
CA GLY A 84 -8.15 1.21 -20.58
C GLY A 84 -8.09 1.89 -19.21
N ILE A 85 -6.88 2.03 -18.69
CA ILE A 85 -6.61 2.62 -17.38
C ILE A 85 -5.59 3.74 -17.53
N ASP A 86 -5.94 4.92 -17.04
CA ASP A 86 -5.01 6.00 -16.74
C ASP A 86 -4.71 6.00 -15.22
N VAL A 87 -3.43 5.98 -14.86
CA VAL A 87 -2.99 5.93 -13.46
C VAL A 87 -2.28 7.22 -13.13
N ASN A 88 -2.66 7.82 -12.01
CA ASN A 88 -2.04 9.03 -11.50
C ASN A 88 -1.68 8.86 -10.02
N VAL A 89 -1.03 9.86 -9.41
CA VAL A 89 -0.57 9.84 -8.02
C VAL A 89 -1.75 9.80 -7.04
N SER A 90 -2.90 10.34 -7.42
CA SER A 90 -4.05 10.55 -6.53
C SER A 90 -5.36 9.92 -7.01
N ASN A 91 -5.41 9.42 -8.25
CA ASN A 91 -6.59 8.80 -8.84
C ASN A 91 -6.17 7.67 -9.82
N ILE A 92 -7.15 6.83 -10.17
CA ILE A 92 -7.11 5.94 -11.33
C ILE A 92 -8.40 6.20 -12.10
N THR A 93 -8.30 6.41 -13.40
CA THR A 93 -9.45 6.51 -14.30
C THR A 93 -9.50 5.26 -15.16
N VAL A 94 -10.66 4.61 -15.22
CA VAL A 94 -10.89 3.39 -16.00
C VAL A 94 -12.02 3.66 -16.97
N VAL A 95 -11.80 3.36 -18.24
CA VAL A 95 -12.83 3.41 -19.27
C VAL A 95 -12.92 2.07 -19.96
N SER A 96 -14.12 1.55 -20.18
CA SER A 96 -14.34 0.32 -20.94
C SER A 96 -15.46 0.46 -21.95
N HIS A 97 -15.43 -0.40 -22.97
CA HIS A 97 -16.46 -0.48 -24.00
C HIS A 97 -16.60 -1.91 -24.54
N GLU A 98 -17.69 -2.13 -25.27
CA GLU A 98 -17.95 -3.30 -26.10
C GLU A 98 -17.85 -2.84 -27.56
N ASN A 99 -16.70 -3.10 -28.21
CA ASN A 99 -16.44 -2.68 -29.61
C ASN A 99 -16.79 -1.21 -29.91
N GLY A 100 -16.29 -0.28 -29.09
CA GLY A 100 -16.55 1.16 -29.22
C GLY A 100 -17.91 1.63 -28.73
N ARG A 101 -18.77 0.73 -28.22
CA ARG A 101 -20.12 1.04 -27.71
C ARG A 101 -20.23 0.78 -26.21
N ALA A 102 -21.35 1.20 -25.61
CA ALA A 102 -21.69 0.95 -24.20
C ALA A 102 -20.54 1.35 -23.24
N MET A 103 -20.05 2.58 -23.42
CA MET A 103 -18.93 3.13 -22.66
C MET A 103 -19.27 3.24 -21.17
N HIS A 104 -18.36 2.76 -20.32
CA HIS A 104 -18.40 2.99 -18.88
C HIS A 104 -17.13 3.68 -18.41
N LEU A 105 -17.29 4.73 -17.62
CA LEU A 105 -16.19 5.46 -17.00
C LEU A 105 -16.31 5.33 -15.48
N THR A 106 -15.22 4.89 -14.84
CA THR A 106 -15.10 4.90 -13.38
C THR A 106 -13.86 5.69 -13.00
N ARG A 107 -14.02 6.62 -12.06
CA ARG A 107 -12.90 7.30 -11.40
C ARG A 107 -12.75 6.77 -9.98
N VAL A 108 -11.59 6.21 -9.69
CA VAL A 108 -11.21 5.77 -8.35
C VAL A 108 -10.31 6.81 -7.73
N GLU A 109 -10.78 7.46 -6.67
CA GLU A 109 -10.01 8.45 -5.94
C GLU A 109 -10.26 8.37 -4.43
N ARG A 110 -9.62 9.28 -3.69
CA ARG A 110 -9.85 9.41 -2.26
C ARG A 110 -10.96 10.43 -2.03
N ASP A 111 -12.06 9.98 -1.43
CA ASP A 111 -13.10 10.88 -0.96
C ASP A 111 -12.58 11.78 0.19
N GLU A 112 -13.32 12.83 0.49
CA GLU A 112 -12.91 13.80 1.52
C GLU A 112 -12.84 13.18 2.91
N THR A 113 -13.70 12.21 3.23
CA THR A 113 -13.67 11.51 4.51
C THR A 113 -12.37 10.71 4.67
N GLN A 114 -11.88 10.10 3.60
CA GLN A 114 -10.63 9.36 3.56
C GLN A 114 -9.44 10.31 3.68
N LYS A 115 -9.46 11.43 2.95
CA LYS A 115 -8.43 12.49 3.07
C LYS A 115 -8.35 13.00 4.52
N GLN A 116 -9.48 13.24 5.19
CA GLN A 116 -9.53 13.66 6.59
C GLN A 116 -9.01 12.59 7.56
N ARG A 117 -9.38 11.32 7.35
CA ARG A 117 -8.86 10.19 8.15
C ARG A 117 -7.35 10.05 8.01
N ASP A 118 -6.81 10.20 6.81
CA ASP A 118 -5.37 10.18 6.54
C ASP A 118 -4.64 11.34 7.21
N ARG A 119 -5.16 12.57 7.09
CA ARG A 119 -4.62 13.76 7.78
C ARG A 119 -4.59 13.54 9.30
N SER A 120 -5.67 13.02 9.87
CA SER A 120 -5.80 12.71 11.29
C SER A 120 -4.82 11.62 11.73
N ARG A 121 -4.67 10.56 10.93
CA ARG A 121 -3.69 9.50 11.16
C ARG A 121 -2.26 10.04 11.14
N ALA A 122 -1.89 10.83 10.13
CA ALA A 122 -0.57 11.43 10.03
C ALA A 122 -0.25 12.35 11.23
N ARG A 123 -1.25 13.10 11.74
CA ARG A 123 -1.09 13.90 12.98
C ARG A 123 -0.83 13.00 14.20
N ARG A 124 -1.57 11.90 14.35
CA ARG A 124 -1.37 10.91 15.43
C ARG A 124 -0.01 10.25 15.34
N GLU A 125 0.42 9.85 14.16
CA GLU A 125 1.74 9.26 13.90
C GLU A 125 2.86 10.20 14.31
N ARG A 126 2.84 11.47 13.86
CA ARG A 126 3.82 12.50 14.28
C ARG A 126 3.83 12.75 15.80
N ARG A 127 2.68 12.64 16.47
CA ARG A 127 2.63 12.75 17.95
C ARG A 127 3.30 11.54 18.59
N ARG A 128 3.05 10.32 18.11
CA ARG A 128 3.67 9.09 18.62
C ARG A 128 5.18 9.08 18.38
N GLU A 129 5.65 9.45 17.20
CA GLU A 129 7.09 9.58 16.90
C GLU A 129 7.78 10.54 17.87
N ARG A 130 7.18 11.70 18.13
CA ARG A 130 7.70 12.66 19.12
C ARG A 130 7.70 12.09 20.53
N ASN A 131 6.70 11.30 20.91
CA ASN A 131 6.66 10.67 22.23
C ASN A 131 7.74 9.59 22.38
N LEU A 132 7.97 8.77 21.34
CA LEU A 132 9.07 7.81 21.31
C LEU A 132 10.43 8.50 21.43
N ASP A 133 10.66 9.55 20.63
CA ASP A 133 11.89 10.34 20.68
C ASP A 133 12.10 11.00 22.05
N ARG A 134 11.06 11.61 22.64
CA ARG A 134 11.12 12.18 23.99
C ARG A 134 11.45 11.13 25.06
N SER A 135 10.80 9.97 25.02
CA SER A 135 11.06 8.88 25.96
C SER A 135 12.50 8.39 25.84
N ARG A 136 13.00 8.17 24.61
CA ARG A 136 14.40 7.79 24.35
C ARG A 136 15.38 8.84 24.88
N ARG A 137 15.16 10.12 24.59
CA ARG A 137 16.01 11.23 25.08
C ARG A 137 16.01 11.33 26.60
N SER A 138 14.86 11.10 27.23
CA SER A 138 14.74 11.12 28.70
C SER A 138 15.60 10.05 29.36
N MET A 139 15.71 8.86 28.77
CA MET A 139 16.55 7.77 29.28
C MET A 139 18.04 7.93 28.93
N ASN A 140 18.37 8.77 27.94
CA ASN A 140 19.73 8.85 27.38
C ASN A 140 20.25 10.31 27.36
N ARG A 141 19.96 11.08 28.40
CA ARG A 141 20.14 12.54 28.38
C ARG A 141 21.58 12.98 28.11
N ALA A 142 22.57 12.28 28.65
CA ALA A 142 24.00 12.55 28.42
C ALA A 142 24.41 12.46 26.94
N GLN A 143 23.62 11.81 26.11
CA GLN A 143 23.90 11.65 24.68
C GLN A 143 23.33 12.79 23.82
N TYR A 144 22.56 13.72 24.40
CA TYR A 144 21.92 14.80 23.66
C TYR A 144 22.30 16.16 24.23
N ARG A 145 22.49 17.14 23.35
CA ARG A 145 22.71 18.53 23.74
C ARG A 145 21.40 19.19 24.10
N LEU A 146 21.46 20.25 24.90
CA LEU A 146 20.34 21.17 25.05
C LEU A 146 20.10 21.89 23.72
N SER A 147 18.85 22.26 23.46
CA SER A 147 18.56 23.18 22.35
C SER A 147 19.03 24.60 22.70
N LYS A 148 19.30 25.46 21.70
CA LYS A 148 19.69 26.87 21.93
C LYS A 148 18.75 27.61 22.90
N ARG A 149 17.45 27.30 22.86
CA ARG A 149 16.46 27.88 23.79
C ARG A 149 16.63 27.36 25.21
N GLN A 150 16.89 26.06 25.38
CA GLN A 150 17.17 25.44 26.68
C GLN A 150 18.49 25.93 27.27
N GLU A 151 19.54 26.08 26.47
CA GLU A 151 20.83 26.65 26.88
C GLU A 151 20.65 28.11 27.36
N LYS A 152 19.95 28.96 26.58
CA LYS A 152 19.66 30.34 26.98
C LYS A 152 18.85 30.42 28.27
N ARG A 153 17.95 29.46 28.50
CA ARG A 153 17.17 29.38 29.75
C ARG A 153 18.05 28.92 30.92
N ALA A 154 18.86 27.88 30.72
CA ALA A 154 19.78 27.38 31.74
C ALA A 154 20.78 28.48 32.18
N ARG A 155 21.32 29.24 31.21
CA ARG A 155 22.20 30.38 31.49
C ARG A 155 21.51 31.45 32.34
N ARG A 156 20.29 31.88 31.97
CA ARG A 156 19.50 32.83 32.76
C ARG A 156 19.20 32.35 34.18
N HIS A 157 18.94 31.06 34.35
CA HIS A 157 18.75 30.47 35.68
C HIS A 157 20.05 30.52 36.51
N ALA A 158 21.19 30.19 35.90
CA ALA A 158 22.49 30.25 36.55
C ALA A 158 22.88 31.68 36.94
N GLU A 159 22.70 32.65 36.04
CA GLU A 159 22.90 34.09 36.30
C GLU A 159 22.03 34.57 37.49
N ALA A 160 20.79 34.07 37.57
CA ALA A 160 19.88 34.35 38.67
C ALA A 160 20.12 33.49 39.94
N ARG A 161 21.21 32.70 40.00
CA ARG A 161 21.55 31.76 41.08
C ARG A 161 20.40 30.80 41.46
N ARG A 162 19.56 30.44 40.49
CA ARG A 162 18.46 29.49 40.67
C ARG A 162 18.94 28.07 40.40
N ALA A 163 18.34 27.11 41.11
CA ALA A 163 18.61 25.69 40.88
C ALA A 163 18.36 25.30 39.41
N PRO A 164 19.20 24.41 38.83
CA PRO A 164 19.06 23.97 37.45
C PRO A 164 17.77 23.16 37.28
N VAL A 165 16.98 23.53 36.26
CA VAL A 165 15.72 22.84 35.94
C VAL A 165 16.01 21.54 35.22
N ASN A 166 15.44 20.46 35.74
CA ASN A 166 15.53 19.14 35.15
C ASN A 166 14.71 19.10 33.82
N VAL A 167 15.38 19.16 32.65
CA VAL A 167 14.72 19.17 31.33
C VAL A 167 15.19 18.04 30.40
N ILE A 168 14.27 17.47 29.60
CA ILE A 168 14.62 16.53 28.52
C ILE A 168 15.36 17.30 27.41
N PRO A 169 16.60 16.92 27.04
CA PRO A 169 17.35 17.65 26.02
C PRO A 169 16.69 17.57 24.63
N MET A 170 16.42 18.72 24.02
CA MET A 170 15.78 18.84 22.70
C MET A 170 16.77 19.19 21.58
N GLY A 171 18.07 19.29 21.89
CA GLY A 171 19.12 19.56 20.91
C GLY A 171 19.53 18.31 20.11
N PRO A 172 20.51 18.44 19.21
CA PRO A 172 21.04 17.31 18.45
C PRO A 172 21.72 16.30 19.38
N ARG A 173 21.83 15.07 18.90
CA ARG A 173 22.63 14.03 19.57
C ARG A 173 24.11 14.40 19.49
N ASN A 174 24.89 14.06 20.51
CA ASN A 174 26.33 14.21 20.50
C ASN A 174 26.93 13.31 19.39
N ALA A 175 27.69 13.93 18.50
CA ALA A 175 28.29 13.30 17.33
C ALA A 175 29.76 13.70 17.21
N ARG A 176 30.53 12.86 16.53
CA ARG A 176 31.91 13.11 16.10
C ARG A 176 31.93 14.16 14.97
N VAL A 177 33.12 14.61 14.59
CA VAL A 177 33.33 15.59 13.52
C VAL A 177 32.80 15.08 12.16
N ASP A 178 32.85 13.77 11.92
CA ASP A 178 32.30 13.08 10.75
C ASP A 178 30.75 13.00 10.74
N GLY A 179 30.07 13.52 11.76
CA GLY A 179 28.61 13.50 11.91
C GLY A 179 28.05 12.18 12.44
N LEU A 180 28.87 11.18 12.75
CA LEU A 180 28.42 9.93 13.36
C LEU A 180 28.15 10.10 14.86
N PRO A 181 27.05 9.53 15.39
CA PRO A 181 26.76 9.57 16.82
C PRO A 181 27.90 9.00 17.66
N LEU A 182 28.28 9.67 18.76
CA LEU A 182 29.30 9.15 19.70
C LEU A 182 28.90 7.79 20.27
N GLN A 183 27.61 7.60 20.49
CA GLN A 183 27.00 6.33 20.85
C GLN A 183 25.94 5.97 19.81
N SER A 184 25.96 4.73 19.34
CA SER A 184 24.95 4.19 18.44
C SER A 184 23.59 4.01 19.13
N TYR A 185 22.49 4.32 18.46
CA TYR A 185 21.11 4.17 18.98
C TYR A 185 20.77 2.77 19.52
N ARG A 186 21.42 1.72 19.00
CA ARG A 186 21.23 0.34 19.48
C ARG A 186 21.71 0.10 20.92
N ARG A 187 22.49 1.02 21.48
CA ARG A 187 22.98 0.99 22.87
C ARG A 187 22.18 1.92 23.78
N ASP A 188 21.11 2.54 23.27
CA ASP A 188 20.27 3.42 24.08
C ASP A 188 19.54 2.60 25.14
N GLN A 189 19.46 3.13 26.35
CA GLN A 189 18.57 2.60 27.38
C GLN A 189 17.13 2.98 27.03
N LEU A 190 16.21 2.02 27.00
CA LEU A 190 14.83 2.24 26.59
C LEU A 190 13.90 1.93 27.76
N SER A 191 12.95 2.83 28.03
CA SER A 191 11.96 2.64 29.09
C SER A 191 10.90 1.61 28.69
N ALA A 192 10.21 1.01 29.67
CA ALA A 192 9.04 0.17 29.39
C ALA A 192 7.99 0.91 28.56
N SER A 193 7.72 2.19 28.87
CA SER A 193 6.81 3.04 28.10
C SER A 193 7.23 3.20 26.62
N TYR A 194 8.54 3.26 26.33
CA TYR A 194 9.05 3.27 24.96
C TYR A 194 8.68 1.98 24.21
N HIS A 195 8.95 0.83 24.83
CA HIS A 195 8.60 -0.47 24.25
C HIS A 195 7.10 -0.61 24.01
N HIS A 196 6.27 -0.14 24.96
CA HIS A 196 4.82 -0.16 24.82
C HIS A 196 4.33 0.68 23.63
N LEU A 197 4.78 1.94 23.56
CA LEU A 197 4.45 2.85 22.45
C LEU A 197 4.92 2.29 21.10
N ARG A 198 6.08 1.63 21.08
CA ARG A 198 6.64 1.07 19.85
C ARG A 198 5.85 -0.14 19.37
N ALA A 199 5.50 -1.05 20.26
CA ALA A 199 4.65 -2.20 19.94
C ALA A 199 3.29 -1.76 19.40
N ALA A 200 2.66 -0.75 20.03
CA ALA A 200 1.41 -0.17 19.55
C ALA A 200 1.55 0.47 18.15
N GLN A 201 2.67 1.15 17.87
CA GLN A 201 2.95 1.71 16.53
C GLN A 201 3.07 0.60 15.47
N VAL A 202 3.76 -0.50 15.76
CA VAL A 202 3.91 -1.63 14.83
C VAL A 202 2.56 -2.29 14.56
N ALA A 203 1.75 -2.54 15.60
CA ALA A 203 0.42 -3.14 15.45
C ALA A 203 -0.52 -2.27 14.60
N GLU A 204 -0.53 -0.95 14.83
CA GLU A 204 -1.31 0.00 14.03
C GLU A 204 -0.84 0.05 12.57
N ALA A 205 0.48 0.03 12.32
CA ALA A 205 1.03 0.01 10.97
C ALA A 205 0.63 -1.26 10.20
N ALA A 206 0.64 -2.41 10.88
CA ALA A 206 0.16 -3.68 10.33
C ALA A 206 -1.34 -3.61 10.00
N SER A 207 -2.17 -3.15 10.95
CA SER A 207 -3.62 -2.96 10.74
C SER A 207 -3.92 -2.00 9.58
N THR A 208 -3.18 -0.90 9.48
CA THR A 208 -3.31 0.08 8.39
C THR A 208 -2.94 -0.55 7.04
N THR A 209 -1.89 -1.37 7.01
CA THR A 209 -1.45 -2.08 5.80
C THR A 209 -2.51 -3.08 5.36
N GLN A 210 -3.07 -3.87 6.29
CA GLN A 210 -4.16 -4.79 6.01
C GLN A 210 -5.40 -4.07 5.45
N ALA A 211 -5.83 -2.97 6.10
CA ALA A 211 -6.96 -2.18 5.63
C ALA A 211 -6.76 -1.63 4.20
N ARG A 212 -5.53 -1.27 3.82
CA ARG A 212 -5.20 -0.86 2.45
C ARG A 212 -5.33 -2.02 1.46
N HIS A 213 -4.85 -3.20 1.82
CA HIS A 213 -5.02 -4.40 1.00
C HIS A 213 -6.49 -4.79 0.83
N ASP A 214 -7.29 -4.70 1.89
CA ASP A 214 -8.73 -5.01 1.85
C ASP A 214 -9.46 -4.06 0.92
N ARG A 215 -9.21 -2.74 1.06
CA ARG A 215 -9.73 -1.73 0.14
C ARG A 215 -9.31 -2.01 -1.30
N ALA A 216 -8.03 -2.32 -1.52
CA ALA A 216 -7.54 -2.57 -2.88
C ALA A 216 -8.23 -3.78 -3.52
N ARG A 217 -8.47 -4.85 -2.75
CA ARG A 217 -9.23 -6.02 -3.19
C ARG A 217 -10.68 -5.68 -3.52
N GLN A 218 -11.35 -4.90 -2.67
CA GLN A 218 -12.73 -4.47 -2.91
C GLN A 218 -12.83 -3.57 -4.14
N THR A 219 -11.92 -2.61 -4.28
CA THR A 219 -11.84 -1.71 -5.43
C THR A 219 -11.58 -2.50 -6.71
N ALA A 220 -10.66 -3.46 -6.67
CA ALA A 220 -10.38 -4.34 -7.80
C ALA A 220 -11.62 -5.16 -8.21
N ALA A 221 -12.35 -5.73 -7.25
CA ALA A 221 -13.58 -6.46 -7.54
C ALA A 221 -14.64 -5.59 -8.22
N ASN A 222 -14.79 -4.33 -7.79
CA ASN A 222 -15.72 -3.38 -8.41
C ASN A 222 -15.26 -2.99 -9.81
N VAL A 223 -13.98 -2.62 -9.98
CA VAL A 223 -13.41 -2.24 -11.28
C VAL A 223 -13.54 -3.37 -12.29
N VAL A 224 -13.12 -4.58 -11.93
CA VAL A 224 -13.21 -5.75 -12.82
C VAL A 224 -14.66 -6.14 -13.07
N GLY A 225 -15.54 -5.99 -12.08
CA GLY A 225 -16.98 -6.24 -12.24
C GLY A 225 -17.65 -5.31 -13.25
N THR A 226 -17.26 -4.03 -13.28
CA THR A 226 -17.83 -3.04 -14.20
C THR A 226 -17.14 -3.04 -15.57
N HIS A 227 -15.81 -3.17 -15.60
CA HIS A 227 -15.03 -2.94 -16.81
C HIS A 227 -14.56 -4.22 -17.50
N GLY A 228 -14.72 -5.37 -16.85
CA GLY A 228 -14.24 -6.65 -17.31
C GLY A 228 -12.78 -6.92 -16.97
N TYR A 229 -12.24 -7.99 -17.55
CA TYR A 229 -10.96 -8.59 -17.16
C TYR A 229 -9.85 -8.44 -18.21
N ARG A 230 -10.10 -7.70 -19.29
CA ARG A 230 -9.12 -7.35 -20.33
C ARG A 230 -8.77 -5.87 -20.18
N LEU A 231 -7.71 -5.58 -19.41
CA LEU A 231 -7.35 -4.21 -19.07
C LEU A 231 -5.99 -3.83 -19.63
N ILE A 232 -5.87 -2.59 -20.10
CA ILE A 232 -4.63 -2.02 -20.63
C ILE A 232 -4.29 -0.76 -19.84
N VAL A 233 -3.03 -0.60 -19.49
CA VAL A 233 -2.54 0.56 -18.73
C VAL A 233 -1.19 0.99 -19.28
N GLU A 234 -0.89 2.29 -19.17
CA GLU A 234 0.46 2.78 -19.47
C GLU A 234 1.53 2.10 -18.59
N ASN A 235 2.68 1.84 -19.20
CA ASN A 235 3.88 1.37 -18.53
C ASN A 235 4.60 2.51 -17.79
N CYS A 236 3.91 3.09 -16.81
CA CYS A 236 4.42 4.17 -15.97
C CYS A 236 5.29 3.64 -14.82
N SER A 237 6.38 4.35 -14.51
CA SER A 237 7.27 3.99 -13.39
C SER A 237 6.73 4.53 -12.07
N ILE A 238 5.92 3.73 -11.37
CA ILE A 238 5.44 4.02 -10.01
C ILE A 238 6.62 4.18 -9.03
N ALA A 239 7.74 3.50 -9.29
CA ALA A 239 8.97 3.67 -8.53
C ALA A 239 9.57 5.08 -8.70
N ALA A 240 9.56 5.62 -9.92
CA ALA A 240 9.97 7.00 -10.16
C ALA A 240 9.05 8.00 -9.45
N TRP A 241 7.73 7.77 -9.52
CA TRP A 241 6.75 8.59 -8.80
C TRP A 241 6.95 8.58 -7.29
N SER A 242 7.27 7.42 -6.73
CA SER A 242 7.54 7.27 -5.30
C SER A 242 8.78 8.07 -4.87
N ARG A 243 9.79 8.22 -5.75
CA ARG A 243 10.95 9.08 -5.47
C ARG A 243 10.60 10.56 -5.48
N SER A 244 9.77 11.00 -6.43
CA SER A 244 9.41 12.41 -6.59
C SER A 244 8.34 12.89 -5.60
N TRP A 245 7.36 12.03 -5.29
CA TRP A 245 6.15 12.42 -4.55
C TRP A 245 5.91 11.61 -3.27
N GLY A 246 6.73 10.59 -2.99
CA GLY A 246 6.83 9.88 -1.72
C GLY A 246 5.50 9.64 -0.99
N ARG A 247 5.25 10.45 0.04
CA ARG A 247 4.05 10.34 0.91
C ARG A 247 2.73 10.46 0.16
N ALA A 248 2.65 11.27 -0.90
CA ALA A 248 1.41 11.43 -1.67
C ALA A 248 1.06 10.12 -2.42
N VAL A 249 2.05 9.51 -3.07
CA VAL A 249 1.91 8.19 -3.72
C VAL A 249 1.58 7.12 -2.69
N ALA A 250 2.21 7.15 -1.52
CA ALA A 250 1.93 6.17 -0.46
C ALA A 250 0.50 6.29 0.12
N ALA A 251 -0.11 7.49 0.08
CA ALA A 251 -1.45 7.70 0.61
C ALA A 251 -2.53 7.05 -0.27
N PHE A 252 -2.42 7.19 -1.59
CA PHE A 252 -3.35 6.56 -2.54
C PHE A 252 -2.95 5.12 -2.92
N SER A 253 -1.65 4.83 -2.94
CA SER A 253 -1.07 3.51 -3.26
C SER A 253 -1.48 2.95 -4.64
N PRO A 254 -1.27 3.70 -5.74
CA PRO A 254 -1.71 3.28 -7.07
C PRO A 254 -1.11 1.93 -7.49
N GLY A 255 0.14 1.64 -7.10
CA GLY A 255 0.76 0.34 -7.39
C GLY A 255 0.03 -0.84 -6.75
N MET A 256 -0.43 -0.69 -5.50
CA MET A 256 -1.19 -1.72 -4.80
C MET A 256 -2.55 -1.94 -5.46
N LEU A 257 -3.21 -0.86 -5.92
CA LEU A 257 -4.49 -0.93 -6.63
C LEU A 257 -4.34 -1.67 -7.97
N ILE A 258 -3.35 -1.31 -8.79
CA ILE A 258 -3.13 -1.99 -10.07
C ILE A 258 -2.77 -3.46 -9.88
N THR A 259 -1.94 -3.80 -8.89
CA THR A 259 -1.66 -5.21 -8.57
C THR A 259 -2.93 -5.97 -8.13
N ALA A 260 -3.83 -5.33 -7.38
CA ALA A 260 -5.08 -5.96 -6.98
C ALA A 260 -6.03 -6.15 -8.17
N ILE A 261 -6.15 -5.15 -9.05
CA ILE A 261 -6.94 -5.21 -10.29
C ILE A 261 -6.43 -6.35 -11.19
N ASP A 262 -5.12 -6.43 -11.41
CA ASP A 262 -4.49 -7.47 -12.22
C ASP A 262 -4.80 -8.88 -11.68
N ARG A 263 -4.64 -9.09 -10.37
CA ARG A 263 -4.96 -10.38 -9.74
C ARG A 263 -6.43 -10.77 -9.88
N GLU A 264 -7.36 -9.82 -9.67
CA GLU A 264 -8.78 -10.11 -9.82
C GLU A 264 -9.16 -10.39 -11.27
N ALA A 265 -8.62 -9.62 -12.22
CA ALA A 265 -8.83 -9.83 -13.65
C ALA A 265 -8.29 -11.19 -14.11
N GLN A 266 -7.09 -11.59 -13.66
CA GLN A 266 -6.55 -12.93 -13.94
C GLN A 266 -7.45 -14.04 -13.37
N ALA A 267 -7.99 -13.85 -12.16
CA ALA A 267 -8.88 -14.83 -11.55
C ALA A 267 -10.21 -14.99 -12.31
N VAL A 268 -10.77 -13.89 -12.84
CA VAL A 268 -11.96 -13.93 -13.70
C VAL A 268 -11.64 -14.58 -15.05
N ALA A 269 -10.52 -14.22 -15.67
CA ALA A 269 -10.10 -14.78 -16.96
C ALA A 269 -9.87 -16.30 -16.90
N ALA A 270 -9.29 -16.78 -15.80
CA ALA A 270 -9.11 -18.21 -15.56
C ALA A 270 -10.45 -18.98 -15.54
N ILE A 271 -11.50 -18.39 -14.96
CA ILE A 271 -12.85 -18.98 -14.97
C ILE A 271 -13.46 -18.92 -16.38
N ALA A 272 -13.22 -17.84 -17.12
CA ALA A 272 -13.64 -17.70 -18.52
C ALA A 272 -12.90 -18.64 -19.48
N GLY A 273 -11.85 -19.35 -19.04
CA GLY A 273 -11.01 -20.18 -19.91
C GLY A 273 -10.20 -19.36 -20.92
N THR A 274 -9.95 -18.08 -20.65
CA THR A 274 -9.26 -17.15 -21.56
C THR A 274 -8.08 -16.47 -20.90
N SER A 275 -7.27 -15.79 -21.70
CA SER A 275 -6.20 -14.94 -21.18
C SER A 275 -6.74 -13.56 -20.81
N GLY A 276 -6.39 -13.06 -19.63
CA GLY A 276 -6.80 -11.73 -19.14
C GLY A 276 -5.74 -11.09 -18.27
N GLY A 277 -6.15 -10.13 -17.45
CA GLY A 277 -5.27 -9.35 -16.58
C GLY A 277 -5.00 -7.94 -17.10
N VAL A 278 -4.04 -7.28 -16.46
CA VAL A 278 -3.59 -5.93 -16.82
C VAL A 278 -2.36 -6.00 -17.72
N GLN A 279 -2.49 -5.52 -18.95
CA GLN A 279 -1.40 -5.40 -19.90
C GLN A 279 -0.78 -4.01 -19.88
N ARG A 280 0.53 -3.92 -20.12
CA ARG A 280 1.32 -2.69 -20.03
C ARG A 280 1.68 -2.18 -21.43
N ALA A 281 1.15 -1.04 -21.83
CA ALA A 281 1.49 -0.39 -23.10
C ALA A 281 2.67 0.58 -22.92
N ALA A 282 3.62 0.60 -23.87
CA ALA A 282 4.75 1.53 -23.79
C ALA A 282 4.31 2.98 -23.98
N THR A 283 4.72 3.85 -23.07
CA THR A 283 4.34 5.28 -23.07
C THR A 283 4.86 6.05 -24.28
N ARG A 284 6.02 5.66 -24.83
CA ARG A 284 6.62 6.36 -25.98
C ARG A 284 5.90 6.10 -27.30
N THR A 285 5.37 4.89 -27.50
CA THR A 285 4.75 4.51 -28.77
C THR A 285 3.29 4.95 -28.84
N THR A 286 2.58 4.94 -27.71
CA THR A 286 1.16 5.30 -27.67
C THR A 286 0.92 6.77 -27.32
N ALA A 287 1.73 7.36 -26.43
CA ALA A 287 1.63 8.74 -25.96
C ALA A 287 0.17 9.19 -25.66
N MET A 288 -0.58 8.36 -24.91
CA MET A 288 -2.05 8.46 -24.82
C MET A 288 -2.51 9.75 -24.14
N SER A 289 -1.72 10.31 -23.24
CA SER A 289 -1.99 11.64 -22.65
C SER A 289 -1.92 12.80 -23.67
N GLN A 290 -1.23 12.61 -24.79
CA GLN A 290 -1.03 13.64 -25.82
C GLN A 290 -1.93 13.45 -27.04
N HIS A 291 -2.29 12.23 -27.40
CA HIS A 291 -3.18 11.99 -28.54
C HIS A 291 -4.66 12.20 -28.19
N CYS A 292 -5.47 12.39 -29.23
CA CYS A 292 -6.92 12.37 -29.20
C CYS A 292 -7.40 11.03 -29.81
N PRO A 293 -8.58 10.52 -29.42
CA PRO A 293 -9.25 9.41 -30.11
C PRO A 293 -9.42 9.57 -31.63
N CYS A 294 -9.35 10.78 -32.18
CA CYS A 294 -9.37 10.99 -33.64
C CYS A 294 -7.98 10.93 -34.30
N GLY A 295 -6.93 10.53 -33.57
CA GLY A 295 -5.54 10.49 -34.06
C GLY A 295 -4.74 11.79 -33.90
N GLU A 296 -5.40 12.93 -33.70
CA GLU A 296 -4.71 14.22 -33.60
C GLU A 296 -3.80 14.28 -32.36
N ARG A 297 -2.58 14.79 -32.53
CA ARG A 297 -1.64 14.96 -31.41
C ARG A 297 -1.74 16.35 -30.83
N VAL A 298 -2.24 16.44 -29.60
CA VAL A 298 -2.36 17.69 -28.86
C VAL A 298 -1.29 17.74 -27.79
N ALA A 299 -0.27 18.57 -27.99
CA ALA A 299 0.77 18.82 -27.00
C ALA A 299 0.15 19.41 -25.73
N LYS A 300 0.44 18.79 -24.58
CA LYS A 300 -0.09 19.18 -23.26
C LYS A 300 1.02 19.12 -22.22
N SER A 301 1.01 20.08 -21.31
CA SER A 301 1.79 20.02 -20.09
C SER A 301 1.13 19.10 -19.07
N LEU A 302 1.86 18.73 -18.01
CA LEU A 302 1.27 17.96 -16.90
C LEU A 302 0.19 18.75 -16.14
N ALA A 303 0.23 20.08 -16.21
CA ALA A 303 -0.76 20.96 -15.56
C ALA A 303 -2.09 21.00 -16.32
N ASP A 304 -2.08 20.73 -17.62
CA ASP A 304 -3.30 20.72 -18.45
C ASP A 304 -4.11 19.47 -18.12
N ARG A 305 -5.21 19.64 -17.38
CA ARG A 305 -6.11 18.55 -16.97
C ARG A 305 -7.31 18.36 -17.89
N VAL A 306 -7.54 19.28 -18.80
CA VAL A 306 -8.62 19.21 -19.78
C VAL A 306 -8.00 18.93 -21.15
N HIS A 307 -8.49 17.90 -21.82
CA HIS A 307 -8.22 17.67 -23.23
C HIS A 307 -9.17 18.54 -24.06
N VAL A 308 -8.63 19.27 -25.04
CA VAL A 308 -9.40 19.98 -26.07
C VAL A 308 -8.74 19.67 -27.41
N CYS A 309 -9.45 18.97 -28.28
CA CYS A 309 -8.92 18.62 -29.60
C CYS A 309 -9.29 19.69 -30.64
N PRO A 310 -8.33 20.31 -31.34
CA PRO A 310 -8.64 21.31 -32.37
C PRO A 310 -9.23 20.70 -33.64
N ASN A 311 -8.97 19.41 -33.92
CA ASN A 311 -9.46 18.73 -35.11
C ASN A 311 -10.91 18.26 -34.92
N CYS A 312 -11.14 17.37 -33.95
CA CYS A 312 -12.45 16.78 -33.73
C CYS A 312 -13.26 17.45 -32.62
N GLN A 313 -12.81 18.54 -32.02
CA GLN A 313 -13.54 19.30 -30.99
C GLN A 313 -13.92 18.50 -29.73
N LEU A 314 -13.32 17.33 -29.51
CA LEU A 314 -13.51 16.56 -28.28
C LEU A 314 -13.00 17.38 -27.08
N ARG A 315 -13.82 17.49 -26.05
CA ARG A 315 -13.48 18.11 -24.77
C ARG A 315 -13.80 17.16 -23.62
N GLY A 316 -12.85 16.95 -22.71
CA GLY A 316 -13.04 16.06 -21.56
C GLY A 316 -11.86 16.08 -20.59
N ASP A 317 -11.99 15.41 -19.44
CA ASP A 317 -10.86 15.20 -18.52
C ASP A 317 -9.73 14.44 -19.22
N ARG A 318 -8.49 14.90 -19.06
CA ARG A 318 -7.32 14.31 -19.74
C ARG A 318 -7.09 12.87 -19.32
N ASP A 319 -7.24 12.56 -18.03
CA ASP A 319 -7.03 11.21 -17.50
C ASP A 319 -8.12 10.27 -18.06
N ALA A 320 -9.36 10.77 -18.25
CA ALA A 320 -10.43 10.04 -18.95
C ALA A 320 -10.14 9.79 -20.44
N VAL A 321 -9.70 10.81 -21.19
CA VAL A 321 -9.34 10.63 -22.62
C VAL A 321 -8.15 9.69 -22.79
N SER A 322 -7.17 9.74 -21.89
CA SER A 322 -6.04 8.80 -21.85
C SER A 322 -6.51 7.36 -21.61
N ALA A 323 -7.44 7.16 -20.66
CA ALA A 323 -8.04 5.86 -20.38
C ALA A 323 -8.89 5.34 -21.56
N VAL A 324 -9.62 6.20 -22.26
CA VAL A 324 -10.30 5.84 -23.51
C VAL A 324 -9.29 5.34 -24.53
N LEU A 325 -8.23 6.10 -24.82
CA LEU A 325 -7.22 5.68 -25.79
C LEU A 325 -6.59 4.34 -25.42
N ALA A 326 -6.36 4.09 -24.14
CA ALA A 326 -5.84 2.81 -23.65
C ALA A 326 -6.78 1.63 -23.94
N SER A 327 -8.11 1.81 -23.99
CA SER A 327 -9.05 0.73 -24.31
C SER A 327 -9.02 0.34 -25.80
N PHE A 328 -8.51 1.21 -26.67
CA PHE A 328 -8.31 0.97 -28.10
C PHE A 328 -6.87 0.55 -28.45
N VAL A 329 -6.04 0.21 -27.46
CA VAL A 329 -4.69 -0.27 -27.71
C VAL A 329 -4.69 -1.76 -28.04
N SER A 330 -4.01 -2.13 -29.12
CA SER A 330 -3.61 -3.51 -29.42
C SER A 330 -2.13 -3.70 -29.09
N LEU A 331 -1.78 -4.84 -28.48
CA LEU A 331 -0.40 -5.19 -28.17
C LEU A 331 -0.21 -6.70 -28.07
N GLU A 332 1.01 -7.15 -28.37
CA GLU A 332 1.47 -8.49 -28.07
C GLU A 332 1.68 -8.63 -26.55
N ARG A 333 1.18 -9.74 -26.01
CA ARG A 333 1.24 -10.00 -24.57
C ARG A 333 2.70 -10.05 -24.10
N GLY A 334 3.01 -9.24 -23.09
CA GLY A 334 4.35 -9.20 -22.50
C GLY A 334 5.37 -8.34 -23.27
N VAL A 335 4.97 -7.72 -24.39
CA VAL A 335 5.85 -6.88 -25.21
C VAL A 335 5.29 -5.45 -25.27
N PRO A 336 5.55 -4.58 -24.26
CA PRO A 336 4.98 -3.24 -24.19
C PRO A 336 5.22 -2.36 -25.43
N SER A 337 6.36 -2.53 -26.11
CA SER A 337 6.76 -1.76 -27.30
C SER A 337 5.96 -2.09 -28.56
N SER A 338 5.26 -3.23 -28.59
CA SER A 338 4.36 -3.59 -29.68
C SER A 338 3.07 -2.76 -29.67
N ALA A 339 2.78 -2.05 -28.58
CA ALA A 339 1.53 -1.33 -28.40
C ALA A 339 1.27 -0.29 -29.51
N ARG A 340 0.09 -0.36 -30.12
CA ARG A 340 -0.45 0.59 -31.10
C ARG A 340 -1.88 0.94 -30.72
N VAL A 341 -2.26 2.19 -30.97
CA VAL A 341 -3.66 2.63 -30.80
C VAL A 341 -4.38 2.39 -32.13
N ASP A 342 -5.57 1.80 -32.05
CA ASP A 342 -6.49 1.70 -33.19
C ASP A 342 -7.27 3.02 -33.31
N TYR A 343 -6.74 3.94 -34.12
CA TYR A 343 -7.35 5.25 -34.34
C TYR A 343 -8.61 5.18 -35.19
N ASP A 344 -8.74 4.19 -36.06
CA ASP A 344 -9.94 4.04 -36.88
C ASP A 344 -11.10 3.59 -35.99
N ALA A 345 -10.91 2.57 -35.15
CA ALA A 345 -11.92 2.11 -34.22
C ALA A 345 -12.31 3.18 -33.17
N SER A 346 -11.33 3.97 -32.70
CA SER A 346 -11.62 5.05 -31.74
C SER A 346 -12.24 6.28 -32.39
N ALA A 347 -11.96 6.57 -33.66
CA ALA A 347 -12.66 7.59 -34.43
C ALA A 347 -14.12 7.19 -34.71
N ASP A 348 -14.37 5.92 -35.06
CA ASP A 348 -15.73 5.38 -35.24
C ASP A 348 -16.57 5.47 -33.95
N ALA A 349 -15.92 5.29 -32.79
CA ALA A 349 -16.54 5.40 -31.47
C ALA A 349 -16.68 6.84 -30.95
N LEU A 350 -16.27 7.87 -31.70
CA LEU A 350 -16.11 9.23 -31.18
C LEU A 350 -17.39 9.81 -30.57
N ALA A 351 -18.57 9.49 -31.11
CA ALA A 351 -19.85 9.95 -30.57
C ALA A 351 -20.17 9.37 -29.19
N GLU A 352 -19.85 8.09 -28.96
CA GLU A 352 -19.97 7.43 -27.65
C GLU A 352 -18.93 7.96 -26.68
N ILE A 353 -17.68 8.14 -27.15
CA ILE A 353 -16.59 8.72 -26.36
C ILE A 353 -16.96 10.10 -25.86
N ARG A 354 -17.46 11.00 -26.74
CA ARG A 354 -17.91 12.33 -26.37
C ARG A 354 -18.94 12.28 -25.25
N ARG A 355 -19.98 11.43 -25.38
CA ARG A 355 -21.00 11.26 -24.34
C ARG A 355 -20.42 10.77 -23.02
N ALA A 356 -19.43 9.89 -23.05
CA ALA A 356 -18.83 9.33 -21.86
C ALA A 356 -17.88 10.29 -21.12
N VAL A 357 -17.15 11.16 -21.85
CA VAL A 357 -16.13 12.05 -21.24
C VAL A 357 -16.60 13.49 -21.07
N ASP A 358 -17.77 13.85 -21.59
CA ASP A 358 -18.33 15.20 -21.44
C ASP A 358 -18.64 15.49 -19.96
N PRO A 359 -18.01 16.53 -19.37
CA PRO A 359 -18.27 16.93 -17.99
C PRO A 359 -19.74 17.30 -17.72
N SER A 360 -20.48 17.73 -18.75
CA SER A 360 -21.89 18.12 -18.62
C SER A 360 -22.85 16.93 -18.47
N TYR A 361 -22.37 15.70 -18.72
CA TYR A 361 -23.18 14.48 -18.65
C TYR A 361 -23.18 13.82 -17.25
N SER A 362 -22.63 14.48 -16.22
CA SER A 362 -22.48 13.89 -14.89
C SER A 362 -23.77 13.92 -14.05
N GLY A 363 -24.56 12.85 -14.17
CA GLY A 363 -25.49 12.43 -13.11
C GLY A 363 -24.80 11.86 -11.87
N TRP A 364 -23.47 11.76 -11.81
CA TRP A 364 -22.74 11.22 -10.67
C TRP A 364 -21.47 12.04 -10.35
N GLN A 365 -21.69 12.99 -9.45
CA GLN A 365 -20.79 13.75 -8.57
C GLN A 365 -19.42 14.22 -9.11
N ASP A 366 -19.40 15.53 -9.34
CA ASP A 366 -18.27 16.42 -9.13
C ASP A 366 -17.53 16.14 -7.83
N THR A 367 -16.32 15.62 -7.95
CA THR A 367 -15.22 16.16 -7.16
C THR A 367 -14.30 16.88 -8.13
N LEU A 368 -14.39 18.21 -8.11
CA LEU A 368 -13.38 19.09 -8.68
C LEU A 368 -12.01 18.52 -8.33
N SER A 369 -11.21 18.26 -9.38
CA SER A 369 -9.82 17.89 -9.25
C SER A 369 -9.07 19.06 -8.61
N GLU A 370 -9.11 19.17 -7.29
CA GLU A 370 -8.18 19.98 -6.49
C GLU A 370 -6.80 19.31 -6.51
N SER A 371 -6.25 19.17 -7.72
CA SER A 371 -4.82 18.95 -7.97
C SER A 371 -4.03 20.26 -7.79
N THR A 372 -4.71 21.37 -7.47
CA THR A 372 -4.12 22.71 -7.27
C THR A 372 -3.93 23.09 -5.82
N ASP A 373 -4.15 22.18 -4.86
CA ASP A 373 -3.60 22.35 -3.52
C ASP A 373 -2.09 22.11 -3.62
N LEU A 374 -1.41 23.21 -3.95
CA LEU A 374 -0.10 23.59 -3.49
C LEU A 374 0.37 22.60 -2.44
N SER A 375 1.45 21.92 -2.76
CA SER A 375 2.43 21.47 -1.78
C SER A 375 2.83 22.67 -0.93
N ALA A 376 1.96 23.03 0.01
CA ALA A 376 2.18 24.02 1.02
C ALA A 376 3.41 23.51 1.76
N ARG A 377 4.51 24.17 1.45
CA ARG A 377 5.68 24.29 2.28
C ARG A 377 5.19 24.43 3.72
N ASP A 378 5.30 23.35 4.48
CA ASP A 378 5.14 23.38 5.93
C ASP A 378 6.28 24.26 6.50
N GLY A 379 5.97 25.55 6.64
CA GLY A 379 6.50 26.52 7.61
C GLY A 379 7.99 26.51 7.94
N SER A 380 8.78 27.27 7.18
CA SER A 380 9.83 28.11 7.75
C SER A 380 9.51 29.56 7.41
N PHE A 381 9.12 30.34 8.43
CA PHE A 381 8.97 31.79 8.36
C PHE A 381 10.26 32.44 7.85
N ILE A 382 10.20 33.17 6.74
CA ILE A 382 11.13 34.28 6.46
C ILE A 382 10.33 35.39 5.76
N THR A 383 10.41 36.59 6.35
CA THR A 383 9.90 37.87 5.84
C THR A 383 10.59 38.28 4.54
N TRP A 384 9.90 39.06 3.72
CA TRP A 384 10.44 39.59 2.47
C TRP A 384 11.53 40.63 2.74
N SER A 385 12.71 40.44 2.15
CA SER A 385 13.51 41.53 1.58
C SER A 385 14.47 41.00 0.52
N THR A 386 14.58 41.80 -0.52
CA THR A 386 15.31 41.71 -1.79
C THR A 386 16.76 41.19 -1.76
N SER A 387 17.12 40.66 -2.95
CA SER A 387 18.46 40.45 -3.51
C SER A 387 19.12 39.07 -3.28
N THR A 388 19.16 38.28 -4.36
CA THR A 388 20.06 37.15 -4.63
C THR A 388 21.52 37.52 -4.34
N PRO A 389 22.34 36.61 -3.78
CA PRO A 389 22.90 35.52 -4.60
C PRO A 389 22.96 34.13 -3.93
N ASP A 390 23.12 33.13 -4.80
CA ASP A 390 23.54 31.74 -4.58
C ASP A 390 22.76 30.87 -3.58
N CYS A 391 21.76 30.17 -4.14
CA CYS A 391 21.09 29.03 -3.54
C CYS A 391 22.04 27.82 -3.45
N VAL A 392 22.92 27.81 -2.45
CA VAL A 392 23.45 26.55 -1.93
C VAL A 392 22.30 25.84 -1.21
N LEU A 393 21.79 24.75 -1.79
CA LEU A 393 20.85 23.83 -1.16
C LEU A 393 21.52 23.16 0.05
N VAL A 394 21.58 23.87 1.19
CA VAL A 394 21.91 23.25 2.46
C VAL A 394 20.68 22.48 2.93
N ALA A 395 20.59 21.22 2.51
CA ALA A 395 19.76 20.24 3.19
C ALA A 395 20.25 20.15 4.65
N ARG A 396 19.63 20.92 5.54
CA ARG A 396 19.79 20.71 6.99
C ARG A 396 19.13 19.37 7.32
N ARG A 397 19.87 18.28 7.13
CA ARG A 397 19.68 17.06 7.92
C ARG A 397 19.71 17.53 9.37
N ILE A 398 18.60 17.39 10.08
CA ILE A 398 18.66 17.35 11.54
C ILE A 398 19.43 16.07 11.84
N VAL A 399 20.75 16.20 11.98
CA VAL A 399 21.64 15.14 12.43
C VAL A 399 21.13 14.74 13.81
N GLY A 400 20.48 13.57 13.91
CA GLY A 400 20.14 13.00 15.22
C GLY A 400 18.74 12.40 15.41
N THR A 401 17.90 12.28 14.38
CA THR A 401 16.64 11.50 14.51
C THR A 401 16.62 10.37 13.48
N VAL A 402 16.75 9.13 13.95
CA VAL A 402 16.46 7.97 13.10
C VAL A 402 14.95 7.90 12.94
N ALA A 403 14.45 8.19 11.74
CA ALA A 403 13.03 8.02 11.40
C ALA A 403 12.63 6.53 11.31
N CYS A 404 13.61 5.65 11.16
CA CYS A 404 13.41 4.20 11.03
C CYS A 404 13.77 3.46 12.33
N PRO A 405 13.11 2.32 12.62
CA PRO A 405 13.60 1.40 13.64
C PRO A 405 15.07 1.06 13.40
N ASN A 406 15.86 0.97 14.46
CA ASN A 406 17.11 0.21 14.36
C ASN A 406 16.80 -1.30 14.27
N LEU A 407 17.71 -2.10 13.70
CA LEU A 407 17.53 -3.55 13.50
C LEU A 407 17.13 -4.33 14.77
N ASN A 408 17.47 -3.82 15.97
CA ASN A 408 17.09 -4.44 17.24
C ASN A 408 15.74 -3.97 17.78
N GLU A 409 15.23 -2.80 17.35
CA GLU A 409 13.89 -2.29 17.68
C GLU A 409 12.77 -3.00 16.90
N THR A 410 13.12 -3.63 15.78
CA THR A 410 12.21 -4.50 15.02
C THR A 410 12.25 -5.95 15.48
N GLY A 411 13.05 -6.30 16.50
CA GLY A 411 13.36 -7.69 16.83
C GLY A 411 14.11 -8.40 15.70
N TYR A 412 14.54 -7.67 14.67
CA TYR A 412 15.21 -8.15 13.47
C TYR A 412 16.72 -8.24 13.73
N ARG A 413 17.13 -8.95 14.79
CA ARG A 413 18.28 -9.82 14.56
C ARG A 413 17.87 -10.66 13.37
N ARG A 414 18.75 -10.80 12.36
CA ARG A 414 18.68 -11.89 11.39
C ARG A 414 18.04 -13.07 12.11
N THR A 415 17.01 -13.66 11.52
CA THR A 415 16.63 -15.03 11.83
C THR A 415 17.89 -15.90 11.73
N THR A 416 18.74 -15.92 12.76
CA THR A 416 19.22 -17.17 13.32
C THR A 416 17.93 -17.78 13.80
N SER A 417 17.33 -18.52 12.88
CA SER A 417 16.39 -19.51 13.26
C SER A 417 17.10 -20.38 14.32
N GLU A 418 16.71 -20.27 15.58
CA GLU A 418 16.40 -21.51 16.27
C GLU A 418 15.23 -22.11 15.50
N ARG A 419 15.59 -22.83 14.43
CA ARG A 419 14.68 -23.50 13.52
C ARG A 419 14.39 -24.81 14.23
N ALA A 420 13.38 -24.82 15.08
CA ALA A 420 12.67 -26.06 15.32
C ALA A 420 11.89 -26.34 14.02
N ARG A 421 12.56 -26.97 13.05
CA ARG A 421 11.95 -27.39 11.78
C ARG A 421 11.18 -28.66 12.06
N TRP A 422 9.87 -28.56 12.12
CA TRP A 422 8.99 -29.72 12.12
C TRP A 422 8.46 -29.88 10.69
N ARG A 423 8.92 -30.92 9.99
CA ARG A 423 8.39 -31.33 8.68
C ARG A 423 7.40 -32.46 8.93
N THR A 424 6.19 -32.34 8.39
CA THR A 424 5.30 -33.49 8.21
C THR A 424 5.80 -34.28 7.00
N ASN A 425 6.21 -35.53 7.22
CA ASN A 425 6.45 -36.47 6.12
C ASN A 425 5.09 -36.91 5.57
N LEU A 426 4.87 -36.72 4.27
CA LEU A 426 3.75 -37.28 3.54
C LEU A 426 3.97 -38.81 3.40
N PHE A 427 3.46 -39.58 4.35
CA PHE A 427 3.21 -41.00 4.13
C PHE A 427 1.78 -41.18 3.62
N GLN A 428 1.64 -41.66 2.38
CA GLN A 428 0.41 -42.28 1.92
C GLN A 428 0.24 -43.60 2.67
N ALA A 429 -0.79 -43.69 3.51
CA ALA A 429 -1.28 -44.96 4.02
C ALA A 429 -2.79 -45.06 3.73
N SER A 430 -3.14 -46.14 3.07
CA SER A 430 -4.47 -46.52 2.61
C SER A 430 -5.33 -47.13 3.72
N THR A 431 -6.62 -46.76 3.73
CA THR A 431 -7.81 -47.51 4.21
C THR A 431 -7.95 -47.92 5.67
N SER A 432 -8.95 -47.35 6.37
CA SER A 432 -10.20 -48.03 6.85
C SER A 432 -10.77 -47.41 8.15
N GLY A 433 -12.06 -47.08 8.16
CA GLY A 433 -12.96 -47.35 9.29
C GLY A 433 -13.27 -46.28 10.36
N GLN A 434 -14.52 -45.79 10.29
CA GLN A 434 -15.44 -45.38 11.37
C GLN A 434 -15.33 -44.02 12.10
N LEU A 435 -16.50 -43.36 12.08
CA LEU A 435 -16.92 -42.13 12.76
C LEU A 435 -16.94 -42.27 14.29
N LEU A 436 -16.54 -41.21 15.01
CA LEU A 436 -17.31 -40.60 16.09
C LEU A 436 -16.81 -39.16 16.34
N ALA A 437 -17.75 -38.25 16.55
CA ALA A 437 -17.52 -36.81 16.68
C ALA A 437 -17.32 -36.41 18.15
N GLU A 438 -16.26 -35.68 18.44
CA GLU A 438 -16.16 -34.82 19.64
C GLU A 438 -15.27 -33.60 19.33
N THR A 439 -15.85 -32.40 19.51
CA THR A 439 -15.27 -31.10 19.21
C THR A 439 -14.28 -30.65 20.29
N ALA A 440 -13.01 -30.96 20.08
CA ALA A 440 -11.86 -30.16 20.50
C ALA A 440 -10.69 -30.53 19.57
N SER A 441 -10.35 -29.64 18.63
CA SER A 441 -9.24 -29.90 17.69
C SER A 441 -7.90 -29.76 18.41
N ASN A 442 -7.48 -30.81 19.13
CA ASN A 442 -6.11 -30.99 19.54
C ASN A 442 -5.28 -31.34 18.30
N VAL A 443 -4.39 -30.44 17.87
CA VAL A 443 -3.40 -30.75 16.83
C VAL A 443 -2.25 -31.49 17.50
N ILE A 444 -2.13 -32.78 17.23
CA ILE A 444 -1.11 -33.68 17.80
C ILE A 444 0.09 -33.75 16.84
N PHE A 445 1.32 -33.63 17.34
CA PHE A 445 2.55 -33.62 16.55
C PHE A 445 3.55 -34.67 17.04
N SER A 446 3.76 -35.78 16.35
CA SER A 446 4.86 -36.73 16.68
C SER A 446 6.22 -36.20 16.21
N PRO A 447 7.28 -36.24 17.03
CA PRO A 447 8.64 -36.11 16.54
C PRO A 447 9.15 -37.50 16.10
N LEU A 448 10.12 -37.52 15.20
CA LEU A 448 10.96 -38.70 14.96
C LEU A 448 12.41 -38.32 15.21
N VAL A 449 13.12 -39.25 15.85
CA VAL A 449 14.57 -39.28 16.13
C VAL A 449 15.38 -39.18 14.84
#